data_AF-A0A356THT2-F1
#
_entry.id   AF-A0A356THT2-F1
#
_cell.length_a   1.000
_cell.length_b   1.000
_cell.length_c   1.000
_cell.angle_alpha   90.00
_cell.angle_beta   90.00
_cell.angle_gamma   90.00
#
_symmetry.space_group_name_H-M   'P 1'
#
loop_
_entity.id
_entity.type
_entity.pdbx_description
1 polymer ?
#
loop_
_entity_poly.entity_id
_entity_poly.type
_entity_poly.pdbx_seq_one_letter_code
_entity_poly.pdbx_strand_id
1 'polypeptide(L)'
;MRVYKDTPFEFSLMPWELDPPRVSLMLVVKATFDLVDGAPCTIAEEQVPCLGEVPWDDGDPPSLRTETDYAVFKPRGEWYLHGHAYAPGGRPATVVPIEAAVGKLEKRLAVWGDRAWQRGLLGAAPSEPTPFVSMPLRWERSFGGPRVAANPVGRGVARQGADGPIPLPNIVDPRHPVVSRDDHPPPAGAFAIPSTWAARTRLTGTYDEAWKRTRWPFFPTDFQLGFFQAAPADQRLADGRYWVGDEPIQLVGLHPERGQLETRLPGLRARAFLERVERAPGSPAPHLLERAELEAAGPPRLTEVELRLDTVVIDTDAAQAQCSWRGLIEVSNAALDDVERLYFVHEPIGASHDVEHHARGLFRKVVEEAMEFEGPDEDDEDEVAALEGPATVPAPALPGADTPDADGDMSRHLADFRTNLPIALSVFAEPSGTPTREELRERLEAHEVDPDEILPPLEIEEPPPELVEPPSLLRLAAIVRRKLWKPFTDLDLTGAPYRKLDLSGVDFSGSRLTDADLSGCVLTGCVFDGATLDRARFTKTEASRASFRGADLTELQAGNARFAESVFDGA
;
A
#
# COMPACT_ATOMS: atom_id res chain seq x y z
N MET A 1 -4.70 10.92 25.77
CA MET A 1 -5.11 11.30 24.41
C MET A 1 -6.43 10.62 24.04
N ARG A 2 -7.47 11.36 23.67
CA ARG A 2 -8.75 10.84 23.15
C ARG A 2 -8.91 11.17 21.66
N VAL A 3 -9.56 10.30 20.90
CA VAL A 3 -9.72 10.48 19.44
C VAL A 3 -11.19 10.65 19.08
N TYR A 4 -11.48 11.65 18.26
CA TYR A 4 -12.81 11.93 17.72
C TYR A 4 -12.79 11.87 16.20
N LYS A 5 -13.78 11.21 15.62
CA LYS A 5 -13.90 11.01 14.18
C LYS A 5 -15.26 11.55 13.72
N ASP A 6 -15.26 12.37 12.66
CA ASP A 6 -16.46 12.89 11.97
C ASP A 6 -16.32 12.64 10.47
N THR A 7 -15.99 11.40 10.16
CA THR A 7 -15.71 10.89 8.83
C THR A 7 -15.80 9.38 8.88
N PRO A 8 -16.15 8.66 7.81
CA PRO A 8 -15.97 7.21 7.79
C PRO A 8 -14.51 6.79 7.60
N PHE A 9 -13.62 7.71 7.23
CA PHE A 9 -12.24 7.41 6.82
C PHE A 9 -11.36 6.84 7.94
N GLU A 10 -10.52 5.88 7.59
CA GLU A 10 -9.58 5.25 8.49
C GLU A 10 -8.39 6.17 8.77
N PHE A 11 -7.73 5.98 9.91
CA PHE A 11 -6.56 6.77 10.24
C PHE A 11 -5.52 5.94 10.98
N SER A 12 -4.28 6.40 10.92
CA SER A 12 -3.20 5.85 11.73
C SER A 12 -2.19 6.93 12.09
N LEU A 13 -1.47 6.68 13.17
CA LEU A 13 -0.53 7.60 13.79
C LEU A 13 0.82 6.90 13.95
N MET A 14 1.91 7.62 13.71
CA MET A 14 3.25 7.11 13.96
C MET A 14 4.18 8.24 14.38
N PRO A 15 4.59 8.30 15.66
CA PRO A 15 5.69 9.16 16.08
C PRO A 15 6.98 8.82 15.32
N TRP A 16 7.74 9.84 14.97
CA TRP A 16 8.96 9.72 14.19
C TRP A 16 9.92 10.88 14.48
N GLU A 17 11.22 10.61 14.51
CA GLU A 17 12.27 11.62 14.63
C GLU A 17 12.97 11.79 13.28
N LEU A 18 12.39 12.63 12.41
CA LEU A 18 12.98 12.92 11.09
C LEU A 18 14.20 13.84 11.22
N ASP A 19 14.11 14.81 12.14
CA ASP A 19 15.17 15.75 12.50
C ASP A 19 15.46 15.68 14.01
N PRO A 20 16.25 14.69 14.46
CA PRO A 20 16.54 14.48 15.87
C PRO A 20 17.20 15.71 16.51
N PRO A 21 16.84 16.08 17.75
CA PRO A 21 16.03 15.32 18.71
C PRO A 21 14.53 15.64 18.64
N ARG A 22 14.03 16.30 17.58
CA ARG A 22 12.62 16.69 17.49
C ARG A 22 11.76 15.48 17.13
N VAL A 23 10.76 15.21 17.96
CA VAL A 23 9.74 14.21 17.67
C VAL A 23 8.64 14.84 16.83
N SER A 24 8.30 14.20 15.73
CA SER A 24 7.15 14.51 14.89
C SER A 24 6.13 13.39 14.97
N LEU A 25 4.85 13.70 14.87
CA LEU A 25 3.78 12.74 14.69
C LEU A 25 3.42 12.70 13.20
N MET A 26 3.62 11.56 12.56
CA MET A 26 3.04 11.27 11.25
C MET A 26 1.59 10.87 11.45
N LEU A 27 0.69 11.52 10.72
CA LEU A 27 -0.71 11.15 10.64
C LEU A 27 -1.02 10.74 9.20
N VAL A 28 -1.68 9.61 9.05
CA VAL A 28 -2.29 9.21 7.78
C VAL A 28 -3.79 9.09 7.97
N VAL A 29 -4.55 9.68 7.06
CA VAL A 29 -5.99 9.45 6.91
C VAL A 29 -6.19 8.76 5.58
N LYS A 30 -6.91 7.65 5.57
CA LYS A 30 -7.14 6.80 4.39
C LYS A 30 -8.63 6.66 4.12
N ALA A 31 -9.03 6.92 2.90
CA ALA A 31 -10.41 6.76 2.43
C ALA A 31 -10.47 5.76 1.29
N THR A 32 -11.55 4.96 1.26
CA THR A 32 -11.90 4.09 0.14
C THR A 32 -13.14 4.64 -0.56
N PHE A 33 -13.08 4.69 -1.89
CA PHE A 33 -14.14 5.18 -2.75
C PHE A 33 -14.49 4.15 -3.82
N ASP A 34 -15.78 3.97 -4.11
CA ASP A 34 -16.23 3.16 -5.23
C ASP A 34 -16.13 3.97 -6.54
N LEU A 35 -15.61 3.33 -7.59
CA LEU A 35 -15.49 3.92 -8.92
C LEU A 35 -16.86 3.92 -9.60
N VAL A 36 -17.34 5.10 -9.97
CA VAL A 36 -18.64 5.26 -10.66
C VAL A 36 -18.40 5.77 -12.06
N ASP A 37 -18.77 4.97 -13.06
CA ASP A 37 -18.57 5.35 -14.47
C ASP A 37 -19.48 6.54 -14.86
N GLY A 38 -18.88 7.54 -15.48
CA GLY A 38 -19.52 8.80 -15.85
C GLY A 38 -19.80 9.77 -14.70
N ALA A 39 -19.41 9.47 -13.46
CA ALA A 39 -19.67 10.30 -12.28
C ALA A 39 -18.45 10.34 -11.34
N PRO A 40 -18.38 11.27 -10.36
CA PRO A 40 -17.38 11.19 -9.30
C PRO A 40 -17.50 9.92 -8.47
N CYS A 41 -16.37 9.42 -7.96
CA CYS A 41 -16.36 8.31 -7.02
C CYS A 41 -17.21 8.63 -5.78
N THR A 42 -17.80 7.61 -5.17
CA THR A 42 -18.58 7.73 -3.94
C THR A 42 -17.83 7.13 -2.76
N ILE A 43 -18.06 7.62 -1.54
CA ILE A 43 -17.50 6.99 -0.33
C ILE A 43 -17.99 5.55 -0.28
N ALA A 44 -17.06 4.60 -0.22
CA ALA A 44 -17.39 3.18 -0.12
C ALA A 44 -18.02 2.87 1.24
N GLU A 45 -18.99 1.96 1.26
CA GLU A 45 -19.62 1.51 2.51
C GLU A 45 -18.59 0.86 3.44
N GLU A 46 -17.73 0.01 2.90
CA GLU A 46 -16.63 -0.63 3.60
C GLU A 46 -15.32 0.15 3.35
N GLN A 47 -14.64 0.53 4.43
CA GLN A 47 -13.37 1.25 4.36
C GLN A 47 -12.20 0.28 4.58
N VAL A 48 -11.21 0.31 3.67
CA VAL A 48 -9.97 -0.44 3.84
C VAL A 48 -9.13 0.22 4.95
N PRO A 49 -8.69 -0.52 5.98
CA PRO A 49 -7.86 0.03 7.04
C PRO A 49 -6.49 0.48 6.53
N CYS A 50 -5.77 1.24 7.36
CA CYS A 50 -4.35 1.49 7.13
C CYS A 50 -3.58 0.17 7.24
N LEU A 51 -2.78 -0.17 6.23
CA LEU A 51 -2.11 -1.46 6.15
C LEU A 51 -0.59 -1.31 6.15
N GLY A 52 0.09 -2.34 6.69
CA GLY A 52 1.51 -2.55 6.43
C GLY A 52 1.75 -3.07 5.01
N GLU A 53 3.00 -3.41 4.70
CA GLU A 53 3.33 -4.07 3.43
C GLU A 53 2.64 -5.45 3.36
N VAL A 54 1.92 -5.72 2.26
CA VAL A 54 1.30 -7.02 1.98
C VAL A 54 1.90 -7.58 0.69
N PRO A 55 2.71 -8.65 0.76
CA PRO A 55 3.27 -9.28 -0.43
C PRO A 55 2.22 -10.10 -1.18
N TRP A 56 2.44 -10.34 -2.48
CA TRP A 56 1.60 -11.27 -3.26
C TRP A 56 1.84 -12.74 -2.87
N ASP A 57 3.09 -13.06 -2.54
CA ASP A 57 3.53 -14.40 -2.15
C ASP A 57 4.72 -14.33 -1.18
N ASP A 58 5.10 -15.48 -0.62
CA ASP A 58 6.27 -15.63 0.26
C ASP A 58 7.61 -15.67 -0.54
N GLY A 59 7.64 -15.14 -1.77
CA GLY A 59 8.83 -15.08 -2.61
C GLY A 59 9.96 -14.26 -2.00
N ASP A 60 11.21 -14.54 -2.41
CA ASP A 60 12.40 -13.80 -1.98
C ASP A 60 13.23 -13.35 -3.20
N PRO A 61 13.27 -12.04 -3.52
CA PRO A 61 12.50 -10.96 -2.90
C PRO A 61 11.01 -11.01 -3.32
N PRO A 62 10.05 -10.57 -2.48
CA PRO A 62 8.65 -10.54 -2.86
C PRO A 62 8.33 -9.32 -3.74
N SER A 63 7.25 -9.41 -4.52
CA SER A 63 6.52 -8.22 -5.00
C SER A 63 5.33 -7.91 -4.10
N LEU A 64 4.80 -6.69 -4.19
CA LEU A 64 3.76 -6.19 -3.29
C LEU A 64 2.39 -6.17 -3.94
N ARG A 65 1.39 -6.64 -3.17
CA ARG A 65 -0.02 -6.37 -3.41
C ARG A 65 -0.39 -5.00 -2.86
N THR A 66 0.07 -4.71 -1.65
CA THR A 66 -0.19 -3.43 -0.96
C THR A 66 1.12 -2.91 -0.38
N GLU A 67 1.45 -1.65 -0.65
CA GLU A 67 2.54 -0.94 0.02
C GLU A 67 2.05 -0.41 1.37
N THR A 68 2.98 -0.23 2.30
CA THR A 68 2.69 0.34 3.62
C THR A 68 2.12 1.76 3.58
N ASP A 69 1.06 2.00 4.36
CA ASP A 69 0.53 3.33 4.66
C ASP A 69 1.42 4.09 5.67
N TYR A 70 2.44 3.43 6.24
CA TYR A 70 3.33 3.96 7.28
C TYR A 70 4.62 4.60 6.74
N ALA A 71 4.65 4.97 5.45
CA ALA A 71 5.70 5.85 4.95
C ALA A 71 5.72 7.15 5.78
N VAL A 72 6.89 7.55 6.28
CA VAL A 72 7.03 8.72 7.16
C VAL A 72 6.65 10.00 6.44
N PHE A 73 7.07 10.12 5.17
CA PHE A 73 6.87 11.31 4.37
C PHE A 73 6.95 10.97 2.89
N LYS A 74 6.09 11.57 2.07
CA LYS A 74 6.16 11.48 0.60
C LYS A 74 6.35 12.87 -0.02
N PRO A 75 7.39 13.09 -0.83
CA PRO A 75 7.76 14.43 -1.31
C PRO A 75 6.90 15.00 -2.45
N ARG A 76 5.67 14.51 -2.67
CA ARG A 76 5.36 13.65 -3.83
C ARG A 76 3.99 13.00 -3.86
N GLY A 77 2.98 13.56 -4.54
CA GLY A 77 1.83 12.76 -4.97
C GLY A 77 2.23 11.64 -5.95
N GLU A 78 1.69 10.45 -5.77
CA GLU A 78 1.89 9.29 -6.64
C GLU A 78 0.61 8.46 -6.81
N TRP A 79 0.57 7.63 -7.87
CA TRP A 79 -0.47 6.64 -8.06
C TRP A 79 0.06 5.30 -8.57
N TYR A 80 -0.62 4.22 -8.22
CA TYR A 80 -0.39 2.88 -8.78
C TYR A 80 -1.69 2.07 -8.72
N LEU A 81 -1.73 0.91 -9.37
CA LEU A 81 -2.92 0.07 -9.45
C LEU A 81 -2.64 -1.38 -9.09
N HIS A 82 -3.72 -2.10 -8.83
CA HIS A 82 -3.78 -3.56 -8.80
C HIS A 82 -5.02 -4.06 -9.55
N GLY A 83 -4.90 -5.28 -10.06
CA GLY A 83 -6.00 -6.03 -10.67
C GLY A 83 -5.58 -6.71 -11.96
N HIS A 84 -6.47 -6.76 -12.95
CA HIS A 84 -6.27 -7.53 -14.18
C HIS A 84 -6.48 -6.69 -15.44
N ALA A 85 -5.82 -7.08 -16.52
CA ALA A 85 -6.23 -6.72 -17.87
C ALA A 85 -7.36 -7.65 -18.31
N TYR A 86 -8.42 -7.11 -18.90
CA TYR A 86 -9.59 -7.85 -19.35
C TYR A 86 -9.77 -7.75 -20.87
N ALA A 87 -9.97 -8.91 -21.50
CA ALA A 87 -10.20 -8.98 -22.93
C ALA A 87 -11.59 -8.40 -23.30
N PRO A 88 -11.70 -7.64 -24.40
CA PRO A 88 -12.93 -6.96 -24.77
C PRO A 88 -14.14 -7.89 -24.88
N GLY A 89 -15.23 -7.54 -24.18
CA GLY A 89 -16.50 -8.28 -24.22
C GLY A 89 -16.40 -9.72 -23.71
N GLY A 90 -15.42 -10.02 -22.85
CA GLY A 90 -15.20 -11.35 -22.28
C GLY A 90 -14.71 -12.40 -23.29
N ARG A 91 -14.34 -11.98 -24.51
CA ARG A 91 -13.87 -12.90 -25.56
C ARG A 91 -12.36 -13.08 -25.46
N PRO A 92 -11.84 -14.32 -25.41
CA PRO A 92 -10.40 -14.55 -25.33
C PRO A 92 -9.62 -13.78 -26.40
N ALA A 93 -8.62 -13.01 -25.97
CA ALA A 93 -7.73 -12.24 -26.84
C ALA A 93 -6.28 -12.66 -26.59
N THR A 94 -5.44 -12.56 -27.62
CA THR A 94 -4.01 -12.86 -27.50
C THR A 94 -3.19 -11.66 -27.02
N VAL A 95 -3.73 -10.45 -27.18
CA VAL A 95 -3.18 -9.19 -26.67
C VAL A 95 -4.31 -8.25 -26.26
N VAL A 96 -4.14 -7.56 -25.13
CA VAL A 96 -5.05 -6.53 -24.62
C VAL A 96 -4.24 -5.26 -24.37
N PRO A 97 -4.51 -4.15 -25.07
CA PRO A 97 -3.97 -2.85 -24.69
C PRO A 97 -4.70 -2.35 -23.43
N ILE A 98 -3.94 -1.80 -22.49
CA ILE A 98 -4.50 -1.13 -21.31
C ILE A 98 -3.99 0.30 -21.22
N GLU A 99 -4.85 1.16 -20.68
CA GLU A 99 -4.54 2.56 -20.36
C GLU A 99 -5.08 2.86 -18.96
N ALA A 100 -4.26 3.49 -18.12
CA ALA A 100 -4.66 4.00 -16.82
C ALA A 100 -4.13 5.42 -16.66
N ALA A 101 -5.00 6.35 -16.26
CA ALA A 101 -4.63 7.73 -16.01
C ALA A 101 -5.26 8.25 -14.72
N VAL A 102 -4.48 9.03 -13.97
CA VAL A 102 -4.94 9.84 -12.82
C VAL A 102 -4.45 11.27 -13.04
N GLY A 103 -5.40 12.19 -13.19
CA GLY A 103 -5.08 13.57 -13.54
C GLY A 103 -4.42 13.66 -14.92
N LYS A 104 -3.15 14.09 -14.94
CA LYS A 104 -2.34 14.22 -16.17
C LYS A 104 -1.31 13.11 -16.35
N LEU A 105 -1.19 12.21 -15.38
CA LEU A 105 -0.23 11.12 -15.41
C LEU A 105 -0.90 9.89 -15.99
N GLU A 106 -0.26 9.29 -16.99
CA GLU A 106 -0.83 8.23 -17.79
C GLU A 106 0.16 7.07 -17.96
N LYS A 107 -0.37 5.86 -17.96
CA LYS A 107 0.36 4.63 -18.27
C LYS A 107 -0.36 3.84 -19.37
N ARG A 108 0.37 3.52 -20.44
CA ARG A 108 -0.07 2.62 -21.52
C ARG A 108 0.78 1.36 -21.53
N LEU A 109 0.14 0.20 -21.60
CA LEU A 109 0.81 -1.10 -21.64
C LEU A 109 0.12 -2.02 -22.64
N ALA A 110 0.88 -2.93 -23.25
CA ALA A 110 0.36 -4.05 -24.01
C ALA A 110 0.48 -5.33 -23.18
N VAL A 111 -0.64 -6.02 -22.97
CA VAL A 111 -0.70 -7.24 -22.18
C VAL A 111 -0.91 -8.44 -23.09
N TRP A 112 0.14 -9.21 -23.27
CA TRP A 112 0.16 -10.40 -24.12
C TRP A 112 -0.23 -11.64 -23.34
N GLY A 113 -0.85 -12.59 -24.04
CA GLY A 113 -1.04 -13.95 -23.57
C GLY A 113 0.29 -14.63 -23.23
N ASP A 114 0.22 -15.73 -22.49
CA ASP A 114 1.43 -16.47 -22.12
C ASP A 114 2.19 -16.92 -23.38
N ARG A 115 3.48 -16.59 -23.39
CA ARG A 115 4.43 -16.86 -24.47
C ARG A 115 5.77 -17.30 -23.91
N ALA A 116 6.53 -18.04 -24.70
CA ALA A 116 7.91 -18.38 -24.39
C ALA A 116 8.79 -18.42 -25.64
N TRP A 117 10.09 -18.32 -25.45
CA TRP A 117 11.07 -18.55 -26.50
C TRP A 117 11.04 -20.02 -26.93
N GLN A 118 10.80 -20.26 -28.21
CA GLN A 118 10.84 -21.58 -28.85
C GLN A 118 12.00 -21.67 -29.82
N ARG A 119 12.54 -22.88 -29.99
CA ARG A 119 13.61 -23.15 -30.95
C ARG A 119 13.02 -23.23 -32.36
N GLY A 120 13.33 -22.25 -33.20
CA GLY A 120 13.00 -22.23 -34.62
C GLY A 120 14.16 -22.68 -35.51
N LEU A 121 13.88 -22.79 -36.81
CA LEU A 121 14.87 -23.14 -37.85
C LEU A 121 15.97 -22.07 -38.03
N LEU A 122 15.63 -20.79 -37.81
CA LEU A 122 16.51 -19.63 -37.98
C LEU A 122 16.97 -19.00 -36.66
N GLY A 123 16.78 -19.69 -35.53
CA GLY A 123 17.06 -19.15 -34.20
C GLY A 123 15.86 -19.27 -33.27
N ALA A 124 15.96 -18.67 -32.08
CA ALA A 124 14.84 -18.65 -31.15
C ALA A 124 13.79 -17.62 -31.59
N ALA A 125 12.51 -17.98 -31.54
CA ALA A 125 11.40 -17.10 -31.85
C ALA A 125 10.35 -17.16 -30.73
N PRO A 126 9.54 -16.09 -30.53
CA PRO A 126 8.41 -16.15 -29.61
C PRO A 126 7.40 -17.21 -30.08
N SER A 127 6.83 -17.96 -29.15
CA SER A 127 5.63 -18.75 -29.42
C SER A 127 4.43 -17.85 -29.74
N GLU A 128 3.42 -18.42 -30.39
CA GLU A 128 2.10 -17.78 -30.46
C GLU A 128 1.57 -17.48 -29.04
N PRO A 129 0.97 -16.30 -28.81
CA PRO A 129 0.39 -15.96 -27.52
C PRO A 129 -0.85 -16.80 -27.23
N THR A 130 -0.91 -17.39 -26.04
CA THR A 130 -2.10 -18.11 -25.58
C THR A 130 -3.26 -17.12 -25.34
N PRO A 131 -4.45 -17.29 -25.96
CA PRO A 131 -5.58 -16.41 -25.69
C PRO A 131 -6.00 -16.41 -24.22
N PHE A 132 -6.39 -15.25 -23.69
CA PHE A 132 -6.84 -15.09 -22.30
C PHE A 132 -8.07 -14.17 -22.22
N VAL A 133 -8.89 -14.36 -21.18
CA VAL A 133 -10.00 -13.45 -20.84
C VAL A 133 -9.57 -12.41 -19.81
N SER A 134 -8.77 -12.83 -18.82
CA SER A 134 -8.15 -11.93 -17.85
C SER A 134 -6.68 -12.27 -17.64
N MET A 135 -5.85 -11.26 -17.36
CA MET A 135 -4.42 -11.42 -17.09
C MET A 135 -4.01 -10.57 -15.88
N PRO A 136 -3.45 -11.16 -14.81
CA PRO A 136 -3.01 -10.41 -13.64
C PRO A 136 -1.97 -9.35 -13.99
N LEU A 137 -2.12 -8.17 -13.40
CA LEU A 137 -1.18 -7.06 -13.58
C LEU A 137 -0.25 -6.99 -12.36
N ARG A 138 0.95 -7.57 -12.53
CA ARG A 138 1.96 -7.69 -11.47
C ARG A 138 3.37 -7.80 -12.04
N TRP A 139 4.38 -7.49 -11.21
CA TRP A 139 5.78 -7.46 -11.63
C TRP A 139 6.32 -8.80 -12.17
N GLU A 140 5.81 -9.93 -11.69
CA GLU A 140 6.20 -11.28 -12.17
C GLU A 140 5.85 -11.53 -13.63
N ARG A 141 4.99 -10.70 -14.22
CA ARG A 141 4.54 -10.78 -15.61
C ARG A 141 5.19 -9.72 -16.51
N SER A 142 6.03 -8.85 -15.94
CA SER A 142 6.81 -7.85 -16.66
C SER A 142 8.23 -8.36 -16.95
N PHE A 143 8.96 -7.64 -17.81
CA PHE A 143 10.37 -7.96 -18.07
C PHE A 143 11.19 -7.94 -16.78
N GLY A 144 12.04 -8.95 -16.59
CA GLY A 144 12.92 -9.05 -15.43
C GLY A 144 13.46 -10.46 -15.20
N GLY A 145 13.80 -10.71 -13.95
CA GLY A 145 14.35 -11.97 -13.45
C GLY A 145 15.50 -11.71 -12.47
N PRO A 146 16.08 -12.75 -11.86
CA PRO A 146 17.01 -12.58 -10.72
C PRO A 146 18.27 -11.75 -10.99
N ARG A 147 18.62 -11.52 -12.26
CA ARG A 147 19.76 -10.68 -12.68
C ARG A 147 19.36 -9.24 -13.04
N VAL A 148 18.07 -8.90 -12.98
CA VAL A 148 17.54 -7.59 -13.31
C VAL A 148 17.12 -6.92 -12.01
N ALA A 149 18.00 -6.10 -11.44
CA ALA A 149 17.79 -5.46 -10.14
C ALA A 149 16.51 -4.58 -10.08
N ALA A 150 16.09 -4.04 -11.22
CA ALA A 150 14.86 -3.25 -11.35
C ALA A 150 13.57 -4.09 -11.22
N ASN A 151 13.62 -5.39 -11.52
CA ASN A 151 12.50 -6.33 -11.36
C ASN A 151 13.01 -7.77 -11.17
N PRO A 152 13.44 -8.14 -9.95
CA PRO A 152 14.07 -9.43 -9.67
C PRO A 152 13.13 -10.64 -9.82
N VAL A 153 11.82 -10.41 -9.71
CA VAL A 153 10.78 -11.46 -9.81
C VAL A 153 10.19 -11.61 -11.21
N GLY A 154 10.57 -10.72 -12.14
CA GLY A 154 10.07 -10.71 -13.50
C GLY A 154 10.49 -11.91 -14.33
N ARG A 155 10.15 -11.86 -15.62
CA ARG A 155 10.40 -12.93 -16.60
C ARG A 155 11.02 -12.38 -17.88
N GLY A 156 11.60 -13.24 -18.70
CA GLY A 156 12.34 -12.87 -19.91
C GLY A 156 13.84 -13.13 -19.80
N VAL A 157 14.42 -13.09 -18.60
CA VAL A 157 15.81 -13.49 -18.35
C VAL A 157 15.88 -14.88 -17.73
N ALA A 158 16.62 -15.80 -18.36
CA ALA A 158 16.76 -17.17 -17.87
C ALA A 158 17.46 -17.22 -16.51
N ARG A 159 16.95 -18.07 -15.60
CA ARG A 159 17.71 -18.49 -14.41
C ARG A 159 18.88 -19.38 -14.87
N GLN A 160 20.04 -19.20 -14.25
CA GLN A 160 21.22 -20.00 -14.59
C GLN A 160 20.94 -21.48 -14.36
N GLY A 161 21.16 -22.31 -15.38
CA GLY A 161 20.91 -23.76 -15.30
C GLY A 161 19.43 -24.18 -15.38
N ALA A 162 18.51 -23.28 -15.74
CA ALA A 162 17.12 -23.65 -15.97
C ALA A 162 16.96 -24.42 -17.29
N ASP A 163 16.51 -25.67 -17.20
CA ASP A 163 16.06 -26.46 -18.34
C ASP A 163 14.62 -26.05 -18.71
N GLY A 164 14.39 -25.65 -19.97
CA GLY A 164 13.06 -25.34 -20.49
C GLY A 164 12.97 -24.05 -21.31
N PRO A 165 11.81 -23.79 -21.94
CA PRO A 165 11.57 -22.57 -22.71
C PRO A 165 11.53 -21.35 -21.78
N ILE A 166 12.26 -20.29 -22.14
CA ILE A 166 12.31 -19.05 -21.36
C ILE A 166 10.99 -18.29 -21.56
N PRO A 167 10.20 -18.04 -20.52
CA PRO A 167 8.94 -17.29 -20.66
C PRO A 167 9.22 -15.84 -21.07
N LEU A 168 8.39 -15.31 -21.96
CA LEU A 168 8.39 -13.89 -22.34
C LEU A 168 7.54 -13.08 -21.34
N PRO A 169 7.82 -11.78 -21.18
CA PRO A 169 6.93 -10.90 -20.44
C PRO A 169 5.55 -10.81 -21.12
N ASN A 170 4.51 -10.84 -20.29
CA ASN A 170 3.15 -10.55 -20.71
C ASN A 170 2.95 -9.03 -20.79
N ILE A 171 3.43 -8.30 -19.79
CA ILE A 171 3.24 -6.86 -19.64
C ILE A 171 4.43 -6.14 -20.26
N VAL A 172 4.17 -5.39 -21.34
CA VAL A 172 5.20 -4.76 -22.16
C VAL A 172 4.84 -3.30 -22.40
N ASP A 173 5.82 -2.41 -22.36
CA ASP A 173 5.67 -1.05 -22.87
C ASP A 173 5.68 -1.12 -24.41
N PRO A 174 4.61 -0.70 -25.11
CA PRO A 174 4.55 -0.80 -26.57
C PRO A 174 5.66 0.01 -27.28
N ARG A 175 6.32 0.95 -26.60
CA ARG A 175 7.48 1.69 -27.12
C ARG A 175 8.78 0.88 -27.08
N HIS A 176 8.80 -0.21 -26.32
CA HIS A 176 9.96 -1.10 -26.13
C HIS A 176 9.55 -2.57 -26.29
N PRO A 177 9.17 -2.99 -27.51
CA PRO A 177 8.74 -4.37 -27.76
C PRO A 177 9.87 -5.37 -27.55
N VAL A 178 9.52 -6.61 -27.15
CA VAL A 178 10.47 -7.74 -27.03
C VAL A 178 10.29 -8.67 -28.22
N VAL A 179 11.19 -8.57 -29.19
CA VAL A 179 11.20 -9.32 -30.45
C VAL A 179 12.42 -10.23 -30.59
N SER A 180 13.49 -9.97 -29.83
CA SER A 180 14.72 -10.75 -29.75
C SER A 180 15.02 -11.20 -28.31
N ARG A 181 15.81 -12.27 -28.16
CA ARG A 181 16.31 -12.74 -26.85
C ARG A 181 17.33 -11.80 -26.22
N ASP A 182 17.93 -10.95 -27.04
CA ASP A 182 18.93 -9.96 -26.62
C ASP A 182 18.27 -8.62 -26.25
N ASP A 183 16.95 -8.50 -26.37
CA ASP A 183 16.22 -7.31 -25.95
C ASP A 183 16.15 -7.24 -24.41
N HIS A 184 16.56 -6.10 -23.86
CA HIS A 184 16.55 -5.82 -22.42
C HIS A 184 15.76 -4.53 -22.11
N PRO A 185 14.43 -4.49 -22.36
CA PRO A 185 13.65 -3.30 -22.08
C PRO A 185 13.55 -3.03 -20.57
N PRO A 186 13.24 -1.78 -20.16
CA PRO A 186 12.92 -1.51 -18.76
C PRO A 186 11.67 -2.30 -18.33
N PRO A 187 11.58 -2.78 -17.07
CA PRO A 187 10.38 -3.40 -16.56
C PRO A 187 9.17 -2.46 -16.67
N ALA A 188 8.14 -2.90 -17.39
CA ALA A 188 6.92 -2.12 -17.59
C ALA A 188 5.84 -2.54 -16.58
N GLY A 189 5.26 -1.60 -15.87
CA GLY A 189 4.22 -1.89 -14.88
C GLY A 189 3.68 -0.62 -14.25
N ALA A 190 2.54 -0.76 -13.56
CA ALA A 190 1.85 0.32 -12.85
C ALA A 190 1.70 0.00 -11.36
N PHE A 191 2.64 -0.75 -10.79
CA PHE A 191 2.52 -1.41 -9.49
C PHE A 191 3.49 -0.80 -8.47
N ALA A 192 3.19 -0.95 -7.18
CA ALA A 192 4.11 -0.54 -6.12
C ALA A 192 5.48 -1.25 -6.27
N ILE A 193 6.56 -0.48 -6.16
CA ILE A 193 7.93 -0.95 -6.14
C ILE A 193 8.31 -1.25 -4.68
N PRO A 194 8.64 -2.51 -4.34
CA PRO A 194 8.97 -2.87 -2.96
C PRO A 194 10.17 -2.11 -2.40
N SER A 195 10.11 -1.81 -1.10
CA SER A 195 11.14 -1.04 -0.38
C SER A 195 12.51 -1.73 -0.34
N THR A 196 12.51 -3.05 -0.56
CA THR A 196 13.70 -3.92 -0.61
C THR A 196 14.36 -3.97 -2.00
N TRP A 197 13.77 -3.38 -3.04
CA TRP A 197 14.31 -3.43 -4.39
C TRP A 197 15.29 -2.30 -4.68
N ALA A 198 16.22 -2.52 -5.62
CA ALA A 198 17.32 -1.61 -5.94
C ALA A 198 16.87 -0.17 -6.23
N ALA A 199 15.72 0.00 -6.89
CA ALA A 199 15.14 1.31 -7.17
C ALA A 199 14.92 2.17 -5.92
N ARG A 200 14.66 1.55 -4.76
CA ARG A 200 14.45 2.21 -3.47
C ARG A 200 15.66 2.04 -2.54
N THR A 201 16.28 0.87 -2.45
CA THR A 201 17.41 0.65 -1.55
C THR A 201 18.62 1.53 -1.87
N ARG A 202 18.83 1.92 -3.13
CA ARG A 202 19.88 2.90 -3.49
C ARG A 202 19.67 4.30 -2.88
N LEU A 203 18.48 4.59 -2.37
CA LEU A 203 18.09 5.88 -1.79
C LEU A 203 18.24 5.91 -0.26
N THR A 204 18.71 4.81 0.35
CA THR A 204 18.76 4.70 1.82
C THR A 204 19.96 5.43 2.43
N GLY A 205 20.91 5.87 1.61
CA GLY A 205 22.14 6.52 2.08
C GLY A 205 23.15 5.52 2.67
N THR A 206 24.13 6.06 3.39
CA THR A 206 25.32 5.33 3.85
C THR A 206 25.22 4.93 5.32
N TYR A 207 25.27 3.63 5.59
CA TYR A 207 25.20 3.05 6.94
C TYR A 207 26.56 2.51 7.40
N ASP A 208 27.45 3.40 7.85
CA ASP A 208 28.81 3.06 8.30
C ASP A 208 29.01 3.22 9.82
N GLU A 209 30.23 3.00 10.32
CA GLU A 209 30.55 3.16 11.76
C GLU A 209 30.46 4.63 12.23
N ALA A 210 30.55 5.61 11.32
CA ALA A 210 30.33 7.00 11.67
C ALA A 210 28.84 7.25 11.95
N TRP A 211 27.96 6.80 11.05
CA TRP A 211 26.50 6.80 11.27
C TRP A 211 26.13 6.08 12.56
N LYS A 212 26.67 4.87 12.79
CA LYS A 212 26.38 4.08 13.99
C LYS A 212 26.72 4.81 15.30
N ARG A 213 27.80 5.61 15.29
CA ARG A 213 28.26 6.38 16.46
C ARG A 213 27.46 7.67 16.68
N THR A 214 27.01 8.34 15.62
CA THR A 214 26.50 9.72 15.71
C THR A 214 25.03 9.89 15.35
N ARG A 215 24.44 8.91 14.66
CA ARG A 215 23.11 9.00 14.05
C ARG A 215 22.22 7.82 14.36
N TRP A 216 22.75 6.66 14.77
CA TRP A 216 21.91 5.55 15.22
C TRP A 216 20.92 6.02 16.30
N PRO A 217 19.61 5.71 16.20
CA PRO A 217 18.94 4.83 15.23
C PRO A 217 18.30 5.55 14.01
N PHE A 218 18.61 6.81 13.76
CA PHE A 218 18.00 7.67 12.74
C PHE A 218 18.52 7.40 11.33
N PHE A 219 17.86 7.94 10.30
CA PHE A 219 18.36 7.88 8.93
C PHE A 219 19.74 8.53 8.80
N PRO A 220 20.59 8.07 7.87
CA PRO A 220 21.84 8.76 7.57
C PRO A 220 21.57 10.12 6.93
N THR A 221 22.58 11.01 6.95
CA THR A 221 22.46 12.38 6.43
C THR A 221 22.20 12.45 4.93
N ASP A 222 22.62 11.42 4.19
CA ASP A 222 22.47 11.27 2.74
C ASP A 222 21.25 10.42 2.35
N PHE A 223 20.37 10.09 3.31
CA PHE A 223 19.10 9.44 3.02
C PHE A 223 18.23 10.31 2.11
N GLN A 224 17.72 9.74 1.03
CA GLN A 224 16.88 10.47 0.07
C GLN A 224 15.41 10.14 0.30
N LEU A 225 14.59 11.16 0.56
CA LEU A 225 13.14 11.01 0.84
C LEU A 225 12.37 10.35 -0.30
N GLY A 226 12.93 10.32 -1.52
CA GLY A 226 12.39 9.54 -2.64
C GLY A 226 12.27 8.03 -2.36
N PHE A 227 12.96 7.51 -1.34
CA PHE A 227 12.80 6.15 -0.82
C PHE A 227 11.33 5.80 -0.50
N PHE A 228 10.54 6.78 -0.06
CA PHE A 228 9.15 6.55 0.33
C PHE A 228 8.17 6.54 -0.85
N GLN A 229 8.61 6.86 -2.07
CA GLN A 229 7.77 6.73 -3.27
C GLN A 229 7.79 5.30 -3.79
N ALA A 230 6.62 4.67 -3.84
CA ALA A 230 6.46 3.29 -4.31
C ALA A 230 6.04 3.22 -5.78
N ALA A 231 5.36 4.22 -6.34
CA ALA A 231 4.93 4.16 -7.74
C ALA A 231 6.13 4.24 -8.70
N PRO A 232 6.07 3.72 -9.94
CA PRO A 232 7.05 4.02 -10.98
C PRO A 232 7.15 5.52 -11.29
N ALA A 233 8.28 5.96 -11.84
CA ALA A 233 8.60 7.39 -11.97
C ALA A 233 7.59 8.19 -12.81
N ASP A 234 7.01 7.57 -13.83
CA ASP A 234 6.01 8.16 -14.73
C ASP A 234 4.61 8.27 -14.10
N GLN A 235 4.44 7.78 -12.87
CA GLN A 235 3.19 7.82 -12.10
C GLN A 235 3.30 8.68 -10.84
N ARG A 236 4.34 9.53 -10.78
CA ARG A 236 4.59 10.50 -9.70
C ARG A 236 4.40 11.91 -10.24
N LEU A 237 3.76 12.78 -9.45
CA LEU A 237 3.70 14.21 -9.74
C LEU A 237 5.09 14.85 -9.64
N ALA A 238 5.23 16.08 -10.12
CA ALA A 238 6.46 16.86 -9.91
C ALA A 238 6.72 17.10 -8.41
N ASP A 239 7.99 17.33 -8.06
CA ASP A 239 8.42 17.59 -6.68
C ASP A 239 7.59 18.66 -5.97
N GLY A 240 7.16 18.36 -4.75
CA GLY A 240 6.35 19.26 -3.93
C GLY A 240 4.90 19.41 -4.40
N ARG A 241 4.47 18.68 -5.43
CA ARG A 241 3.07 18.65 -5.88
C ARG A 241 2.37 17.43 -5.31
N TYR A 242 1.13 17.65 -4.91
CA TYR A 242 0.24 16.66 -4.32
C TYR A 242 -1.08 16.69 -5.08
N TRP A 243 -1.86 15.63 -4.91
CA TRP A 243 -3.19 15.55 -5.49
C TRP A 243 -4.13 16.53 -4.78
N VAL A 244 -5.10 17.05 -5.52
CA VAL A 244 -6.14 17.97 -5.05
C VAL A 244 -7.29 17.17 -4.43
N GLY A 245 -7.61 15.99 -4.98
CA GLY A 245 -8.72 15.14 -4.54
C GLY A 245 -9.94 15.18 -5.47
N ASP A 246 -9.80 15.74 -6.68
CA ASP A 246 -10.85 15.82 -7.70
C ASP A 246 -10.38 15.38 -9.10
N GLU A 247 -9.21 14.74 -9.17
CA GLU A 247 -8.56 14.33 -10.41
C GLU A 247 -9.43 13.39 -11.25
N PRO A 248 -9.48 13.58 -12.58
CA PRO A 248 -10.07 12.59 -13.48
C PRO A 248 -9.30 11.27 -13.43
N ILE A 249 -10.04 10.16 -13.54
CA ILE A 249 -9.52 8.80 -13.62
C ILE A 249 -10.06 8.17 -14.89
N GLN A 250 -9.17 7.61 -15.71
CA GLN A 250 -9.53 6.87 -16.92
C GLN A 250 -8.89 5.50 -16.89
N LEU A 251 -9.69 4.46 -17.14
CA LEU A 251 -9.26 3.07 -17.15
C LEU A 251 -9.76 2.39 -18.43
N VAL A 252 -8.87 1.83 -19.24
CA VAL A 252 -9.19 1.11 -20.48
C VAL A 252 -8.64 -0.31 -20.39
N GLY A 253 -9.48 -1.30 -20.67
CA GLY A 253 -9.10 -2.72 -20.60
C GLY A 253 -8.84 -3.24 -19.18
N LEU A 254 -9.34 -2.53 -18.16
CA LEU A 254 -9.09 -2.78 -16.73
C LEU A 254 -10.38 -3.08 -15.94
N HIS A 255 -11.47 -3.44 -16.61
CA HIS A 255 -12.71 -3.84 -15.96
C HIS A 255 -13.32 -5.05 -16.71
N PRO A 256 -13.89 -6.05 -16.01
CA PRO A 256 -14.38 -7.27 -16.64
C PRO A 256 -15.52 -7.02 -17.64
N GLU A 257 -16.40 -6.06 -17.33
CA GLU A 257 -17.60 -5.78 -18.13
C GLU A 257 -17.50 -4.52 -19.01
N ARG A 258 -16.58 -3.61 -18.67
CA ARG A 258 -16.50 -2.27 -19.28
C ARG A 258 -15.17 -2.15 -20.01
N GLY A 259 -15.22 -1.92 -21.32
CA GLY A 259 -14.00 -1.72 -22.11
C GLY A 259 -13.25 -0.43 -21.71
N GLN A 260 -13.99 0.56 -21.22
CA GLN A 260 -13.50 1.83 -20.72
C GLN A 260 -14.37 2.26 -19.53
N LEU A 261 -13.73 2.82 -18.51
CA LEU A 261 -14.36 3.44 -17.35
C LEU A 261 -13.77 4.84 -17.19
N GLU A 262 -14.64 5.84 -17.11
CA GLU A 262 -14.26 7.24 -16.87
C GLU A 262 -14.92 7.73 -15.58
N THR A 263 -14.13 8.25 -14.65
CA THR A 263 -14.61 8.76 -13.36
C THR A 263 -13.70 9.88 -12.88
N ARG A 264 -13.86 10.32 -11.63
CA ARG A 264 -12.95 11.27 -10.97
C ARG A 264 -12.99 11.12 -9.46
N LEU A 265 -11.93 11.52 -8.78
CA LEU A 265 -11.92 11.63 -7.33
C LEU A 265 -13.05 12.57 -6.83
N PRO A 266 -13.56 12.35 -5.59
CA PRO A 266 -14.85 12.89 -5.15
C PRO A 266 -14.87 14.40 -4.85
N GLY A 267 -13.74 15.10 -4.99
CA GLY A 267 -13.63 16.51 -4.60
C GLY A 267 -13.62 16.71 -3.09
N LEU A 268 -13.08 15.76 -2.34
CA LEU A 268 -12.98 15.79 -0.89
C LEU A 268 -11.53 15.96 -0.41
N ARG A 269 -11.35 16.58 0.75
CA ARG A 269 -10.11 16.58 1.52
C ARG A 269 -10.35 16.01 2.92
N ALA A 270 -9.38 15.26 3.43
CA ALA A 270 -9.32 14.94 4.85
C ALA A 270 -8.64 16.09 5.61
N ARG A 271 -9.07 16.32 6.85
CA ARG A 271 -8.42 17.26 7.77
C ARG A 271 -8.24 16.60 9.14
N ALA A 272 -7.13 16.93 9.79
CA ALA A 272 -6.81 16.46 11.12
C ALA A 272 -6.41 17.64 12.00
N PHE A 273 -6.86 17.61 13.25
CA PHE A 273 -6.57 18.62 14.24
C PHE A 273 -6.09 17.96 15.52
N LEU A 274 -5.21 18.64 16.24
CA LEU A 274 -4.78 18.26 17.57
C LEU A 274 -5.04 19.38 18.57
N GLU A 275 -5.45 19.01 19.78
CA GLU A 275 -5.46 19.88 20.93
C GLU A 275 -4.29 19.53 21.84
N ARG A 276 -3.58 20.56 22.34
CA ARG A 276 -2.47 20.38 23.26
C ARG A 276 -2.93 20.44 24.72
N VAL A 277 -2.19 19.77 25.60
CA VAL A 277 -2.39 19.90 27.04
C VAL A 277 -1.91 21.28 27.51
N GLU A 278 -2.84 22.20 27.79
CA GLU A 278 -2.54 23.57 28.27
C GLU A 278 -2.77 23.75 29.79
N ARG A 279 -3.13 22.69 30.54
CA ARG A 279 -3.49 22.79 31.97
C ARG A 279 -2.31 22.64 32.92
N ALA A 280 -2.43 23.24 34.12
CA ALA A 280 -1.45 23.11 35.19
C ALA A 280 -1.29 21.63 35.63
N PRO A 281 -0.08 21.19 36.02
CA PRO A 281 0.15 19.81 36.46
C PRO A 281 -0.85 19.36 37.54
N GLY A 282 -1.50 18.22 37.34
CA GLY A 282 -2.47 17.65 38.29
C GLY A 282 -3.93 18.11 38.11
N SER A 283 -4.22 19.02 37.18
CA SER A 283 -5.61 19.33 36.80
C SER A 283 -6.25 18.13 36.09
N PRO A 284 -7.54 17.82 36.33
CA PRO A 284 -8.23 16.69 35.69
C PRO A 284 -8.28 16.87 34.17
N ALA A 285 -8.32 15.77 33.44
CA ALA A 285 -8.46 15.79 31.99
C ALA A 285 -9.85 16.28 31.58
N PRO A 286 -10.05 16.93 30.41
CA PRO A 286 -11.34 17.50 30.03
C PRO A 286 -12.43 16.44 29.89
N HIS A 287 -12.05 15.20 29.56
CA HIS A 287 -12.97 14.06 29.54
C HIS A 287 -13.37 13.55 30.95
N LEU A 288 -12.78 14.11 32.01
CA LEU A 288 -13.12 13.88 33.42
C LEU A 288 -13.84 15.09 34.03
N LEU A 289 -14.04 16.16 33.27
CA LEU A 289 -14.76 17.34 33.73
C LEU A 289 -16.27 17.10 33.60
N GLU A 290 -17.03 17.65 34.54
CA GLU A 290 -18.48 17.66 34.45
C GLU A 290 -18.94 18.63 33.34
N ARG A 291 -20.16 18.45 32.86
CA ARG A 291 -20.72 19.26 31.78
C ARG A 291 -20.60 20.77 32.02
N ALA A 292 -20.97 21.23 33.21
CA ALA A 292 -20.94 22.66 33.55
C ALA A 292 -19.52 23.25 33.47
N GLU A 293 -18.50 22.45 33.81
CA GLU A 293 -17.10 22.84 33.74
C GLU A 293 -16.60 22.89 32.29
N LEU A 294 -16.99 21.91 31.46
CA LEU A 294 -16.73 21.91 30.02
C LEU A 294 -17.38 23.10 29.32
N GLU A 295 -18.66 23.38 29.62
CA GLU A 295 -19.40 24.51 29.07
C GLU A 295 -18.76 25.86 29.44
N ALA A 296 -18.29 25.99 30.68
CA ALA A 296 -17.58 27.19 31.12
C ALA A 296 -16.20 27.36 30.47
N ALA A 297 -15.50 26.26 30.14
CA ALA A 297 -14.21 26.28 29.47
C ALA A 297 -14.31 26.69 27.98
N GLY A 298 -15.44 26.38 27.34
CA GLY A 298 -15.70 26.69 25.93
C GLY A 298 -14.90 25.81 24.95
N PRO A 299 -14.91 26.15 23.64
CA PRO A 299 -14.30 25.33 22.61
C PRO A 299 -12.79 25.10 22.80
N PRO A 300 -12.28 23.91 22.47
CA PRO A 300 -10.86 23.60 22.58
C PRO A 300 -10.01 24.40 21.59
N ARG A 301 -8.75 24.62 21.96
CA ARG A 301 -7.76 25.23 21.06
C ARG A 301 -7.13 24.18 20.18
N LEU A 302 -7.47 24.22 18.89
CA LEU A 302 -6.98 23.27 17.90
C LEU A 302 -5.80 23.82 17.12
N THR A 303 -4.82 22.95 16.85
CA THR A 303 -3.80 23.13 15.82
C THR A 303 -4.13 22.20 14.66
N GLU A 304 -4.24 22.73 13.45
CA GLU A 304 -4.41 21.90 12.25
C GLU A 304 -3.10 21.21 11.88
N VAL A 305 -3.19 19.92 11.56
CA VAL A 305 -2.13 19.17 10.89
C VAL A 305 -2.31 19.34 9.39
N GLU A 306 -1.31 19.89 8.72
CA GLU A 306 -1.34 20.01 7.26
C GLU A 306 -1.29 18.61 6.62
N LEU A 307 -2.46 18.12 6.19
CA LEU A 307 -2.60 16.87 5.47
C LEU A 307 -2.48 17.09 3.95
N ARG A 308 -1.72 16.22 3.28
CA ARG A 308 -1.51 16.27 1.83
C ARG A 308 -1.89 14.94 1.19
N LEU A 309 -2.74 14.96 0.16
CA LEU A 309 -3.09 13.75 -0.59
C LEU A 309 -1.89 13.31 -1.42
N ASP A 310 -1.19 12.30 -0.95
CA ASP A 310 0.09 11.89 -1.54
C ASP A 310 0.03 10.54 -2.26
N THR A 311 -1.00 9.73 -2.04
CA THR A 311 -1.11 8.39 -2.63
C THR A 311 -2.53 8.14 -3.10
N VAL A 312 -2.66 7.73 -4.36
CA VAL A 312 -3.90 7.18 -4.94
C VAL A 312 -3.62 5.74 -5.39
N VAL A 313 -4.36 4.78 -4.87
CA VAL A 313 -4.27 3.37 -5.29
C VAL A 313 -5.58 2.98 -5.96
N ILE A 314 -5.50 2.39 -7.15
CA ILE A 314 -6.68 1.92 -7.88
C ILE A 314 -6.76 0.40 -7.79
N ASP A 315 -7.78 -0.12 -7.11
CA ASP A 315 -8.19 -1.52 -7.23
C ASP A 315 -9.15 -1.65 -8.40
N THR A 316 -8.63 -2.13 -9.52
CA THR A 316 -9.43 -2.29 -10.73
C THR A 316 -10.38 -3.49 -10.66
N ASP A 317 -10.07 -4.50 -9.83
CA ASP A 317 -10.94 -5.67 -9.66
C ASP A 317 -12.08 -5.41 -8.68
N ALA A 318 -11.80 -4.68 -7.59
CA ALA A 318 -12.83 -4.24 -6.66
C ALA A 318 -13.59 -3.00 -7.16
N ALA A 319 -13.16 -2.41 -8.29
CA ALA A 319 -13.66 -1.13 -8.79
C ALA A 319 -13.63 -0.03 -7.72
N GLN A 320 -12.49 0.11 -7.04
CA GLN A 320 -12.29 1.07 -5.94
C GLN A 320 -11.03 1.92 -6.12
N ALA A 321 -11.06 3.13 -5.54
CA ALA A 321 -9.88 3.96 -5.33
C ALA A 321 -9.64 4.18 -3.84
N GLN A 322 -8.40 4.03 -3.41
CA GLN A 322 -7.95 4.36 -2.05
C GLN A 322 -7.10 5.63 -2.10
N CYS A 323 -7.39 6.57 -1.21
CA CYS A 323 -6.69 7.85 -1.10
C CYS A 323 -6.08 7.98 0.30
N SER A 324 -4.77 8.26 0.36
CA SER A 324 -4.07 8.48 1.63
C SER A 324 -3.57 9.93 1.72
N TRP A 325 -4.09 10.66 2.71
CA TRP A 325 -3.60 11.98 3.10
C TRP A 325 -2.61 11.85 4.24
N ARG A 326 -1.43 12.44 4.10
CA ARG A 326 -0.37 12.38 5.12
C ARG A 326 0.03 13.76 5.60
N GLY A 327 0.22 13.88 6.90
CA GLY A 327 0.75 15.09 7.54
C GLY A 327 1.78 14.75 8.60
N LEU A 328 2.56 15.77 8.96
CA LEU A 328 3.58 15.72 10.00
C LEU A 328 3.42 16.94 10.89
N ILE A 329 3.50 16.73 12.21
CA ILE A 329 3.46 17.82 13.19
C ILE A 329 4.41 17.55 14.35
N GLU A 330 5.10 18.57 14.86
CA GLU A 330 6.01 18.43 16.00
C GLU A 330 5.21 18.15 17.29
N VAL A 331 5.70 17.20 18.10
CA VAL A 331 5.14 16.81 19.40
C VAL A 331 6.26 16.74 20.44
N SER A 332 5.91 16.85 21.72
CA SER A 332 6.89 16.93 22.80
C SER A 332 7.69 15.64 22.97
N ASN A 333 7.04 14.49 22.75
CA ASN A 333 7.62 13.17 22.85
C ASN A 333 6.75 12.14 22.10
N ALA A 334 7.27 10.92 21.94
CA ALA A 334 6.57 9.86 21.25
C ALA A 334 5.38 9.26 22.04
N ALA A 335 5.31 9.49 23.37
CA ALA A 335 4.16 9.10 24.17
C ALA A 335 2.94 10.01 23.91
N LEU A 336 3.15 11.16 23.24
CA LEU A 336 2.14 12.16 22.93
C LEU A 336 1.54 12.79 24.20
N ASP A 337 2.36 12.96 25.25
CA ASP A 337 1.91 13.52 26.54
C ASP A 337 1.38 14.95 26.42
N ASP A 338 1.84 15.69 25.41
CA ASP A 338 1.38 17.03 25.07
C ASP A 338 0.12 17.05 24.19
N VAL A 339 -0.42 15.89 23.80
CA VAL A 339 -1.60 15.77 22.94
C VAL A 339 -2.80 15.28 23.74
N GLU A 340 -3.76 16.18 23.95
CA GLU A 340 -4.98 15.88 24.69
C GLU A 340 -6.01 15.16 23.80
N ARG A 341 -6.30 15.74 22.63
CA ARG A 341 -7.34 15.24 21.72
C ARG A 341 -6.86 15.29 20.27
N LEU A 342 -7.31 14.31 19.48
CA LEU A 342 -7.20 14.30 18.02
C LEU A 342 -8.60 14.34 17.42
N TYR A 343 -8.78 15.11 16.36
CA TYR A 343 -10.06 15.24 15.66
C TYR A 343 -9.88 15.12 14.16
N PHE A 344 -10.61 14.18 13.55
CA PHE A 344 -10.56 13.88 12.12
C PHE A 344 -11.88 14.20 11.45
N VAL A 345 -11.83 14.91 10.33
CA VAL A 345 -13.00 15.27 9.53
C VAL A 345 -12.69 15.12 8.05
N HIS A 346 -13.73 15.13 7.22
CA HIS A 346 -13.60 15.31 5.79
C HIS A 346 -14.56 16.40 5.31
N GLU A 347 -14.21 17.08 4.22
CA GLU A 347 -15.06 18.11 3.64
C GLU A 347 -14.75 18.32 2.15
N PRO A 348 -15.62 19.01 1.40
CA PRO A 348 -15.31 19.40 0.03
C PRO A 348 -14.06 20.28 -0.05
N ILE A 349 -13.24 20.10 -1.10
CA ILE A 349 -11.97 20.85 -1.30
C ILE A 349 -12.14 22.38 -1.34
N GLY A 350 -13.34 22.89 -1.61
CA GLY A 350 -13.70 24.31 -1.61
C GLY A 350 -14.35 24.83 -0.33
N ALA A 351 -14.50 23.99 0.70
CA ALA A 351 -15.11 24.41 1.96
C ALA A 351 -14.26 25.50 2.65
N SER A 352 -14.94 26.52 3.18
CA SER A 352 -14.32 27.67 3.85
C SER A 352 -14.32 27.53 5.38
N HIS A 353 -14.39 26.30 5.91
CA HIS A 353 -14.37 26.07 7.34
C HIS A 353 -12.98 26.34 7.91
N ASP A 354 -12.90 27.23 8.89
CA ASP A 354 -11.68 27.53 9.62
C ASP A 354 -11.48 26.55 10.79
N VAL A 355 -10.35 26.70 11.50
CA VAL A 355 -10.05 25.88 12.68
C VAL A 355 -11.11 26.03 13.77
N GLU A 356 -11.71 27.23 13.91
CA GLU A 356 -12.68 27.47 14.97
C GLU A 356 -14.05 26.85 14.69
N HIS A 357 -14.45 26.74 13.41
CA HIS A 357 -15.58 25.92 12.99
C HIS A 357 -15.43 24.48 13.51
N HIS A 358 -14.26 23.88 13.30
CA HIS A 358 -13.98 22.51 13.75
C HIS A 358 -13.83 22.41 15.27
N ALA A 359 -13.27 23.42 15.94
CA ALA A 359 -13.23 23.48 17.40
C ALA A 359 -14.64 23.46 18.00
N ARG A 360 -15.59 24.23 17.44
CA ARG A 360 -17.00 24.20 17.84
C ARG A 360 -17.65 22.84 17.55
N GLY A 361 -17.31 22.21 16.42
CA GLY A 361 -17.76 20.86 16.08
C GLY A 361 -17.33 19.82 17.11
N LEU A 362 -16.03 19.76 17.41
CA LEU A 362 -15.47 18.89 18.44
C LEU A 362 -16.08 19.18 19.82
N PHE A 363 -16.23 20.46 20.18
CA PHE A 363 -16.80 20.85 21.47
C PHE A 363 -18.20 20.27 21.68
N ARG A 364 -19.08 20.33 20.67
CA ARG A 364 -20.42 19.72 20.76
C ARG A 364 -20.34 18.21 21.03
N LYS A 365 -19.48 17.49 20.32
CA LYS A 365 -19.31 16.04 20.53
C LYS A 365 -18.83 15.71 21.95
N VAL A 366 -17.89 16.49 22.47
CA VAL A 366 -17.37 16.31 23.84
C VAL A 366 -18.46 16.54 24.88
N VAL A 367 -19.32 17.55 24.68
CA VAL A 367 -20.44 17.84 25.57
C VAL A 367 -21.52 16.77 25.47
N GLU A 368 -21.86 16.30 24.26
CA GLU A 368 -22.81 15.20 24.04
C GLU A 368 -22.35 13.91 24.73
N GLU A 369 -21.07 13.56 24.62
CA GLU A 369 -20.48 12.39 25.28
C GLU A 369 -20.51 12.50 26.82
N ALA A 370 -20.38 13.72 27.37
CA ALA A 370 -20.53 13.95 28.80
C ALA A 370 -21.99 13.76 29.27
N MET A 371 -22.98 14.06 28.42
CA MET A 371 -24.39 13.82 28.72
C MET A 371 -24.76 12.34 28.76
N GLU A 372 -24.14 11.52 27.90
CA GLU A 372 -24.35 10.06 27.89
C GLU A 372 -23.79 9.38 29.15
N PHE A 373 -22.79 9.99 29.80
CA PHE A 373 -22.18 9.47 31.03
C PHE A 373 -22.93 9.91 32.31
N GLU A 374 -23.85 10.88 32.21
CA GLU A 374 -24.71 11.35 33.29
C GLU A 374 -26.00 10.50 33.47
N GLY A 375 -26.13 9.31 32.86
CA GLY A 375 -27.24 8.35 33.08
C GLY A 375 -26.82 6.87 32.90
N PRO A 376 -27.46 5.88 33.57
CA PRO A 376 -28.86 5.89 34.00
C PRO A 376 -29.08 6.27 35.48
N ASP A 377 -30.19 6.96 35.73
CA ASP A 377 -30.81 7.08 37.05
C ASP A 377 -31.14 5.69 37.63
N GLU A 378 -31.21 5.59 38.96
CA GLU A 378 -31.42 4.37 39.77
C GLU A 378 -32.76 3.60 39.53
N ASP A 379 -33.47 3.79 38.41
CA ASP A 379 -34.82 3.26 38.19
C ASP A 379 -34.92 2.09 37.19
N ASP A 380 -33.83 1.64 36.56
CA ASP A 380 -33.86 0.56 35.54
C ASP A 380 -33.64 -0.87 36.12
N GLU A 381 -34.19 -1.18 37.30
CA GLU A 381 -34.26 -2.58 37.79
C GLU A 381 -35.51 -3.35 37.27
N ASP A 382 -36.46 -2.71 36.58
CA ASP A 382 -37.75 -3.35 36.25
C ASP A 382 -37.98 -3.78 34.79
N GLU A 383 -37.07 -3.50 33.83
CA GLU A 383 -37.26 -3.87 32.42
C GLU A 383 -36.46 -5.09 31.91
N VAL A 384 -35.84 -5.88 32.81
CA VAL A 384 -35.13 -7.12 32.43
C VAL A 384 -36.02 -8.37 32.50
N ALA A 385 -37.34 -8.21 32.69
CA ALA A 385 -38.27 -9.32 32.91
C ALA A 385 -39.39 -9.40 31.86
N ALA A 386 -39.09 -9.27 30.57
CA ALA A 386 -40.00 -9.77 29.55
C ALA A 386 -39.28 -10.08 28.22
N LEU A 387 -39.40 -11.34 27.79
CA LEU A 387 -39.31 -11.88 26.42
C LEU A 387 -38.18 -12.90 26.19
N GLU A 388 -38.29 -14.04 26.90
CA GLU A 388 -37.85 -15.32 26.37
C GLU A 388 -38.94 -15.93 25.47
N GLY A 389 -38.60 -16.34 24.24
CA GLY A 389 -39.46 -17.22 23.42
C GLY A 389 -39.15 -17.19 21.91
N PRO A 390 -38.90 -18.35 21.26
CA PRO A 390 -38.16 -18.43 19.99
C PRO A 390 -39.06 -18.34 18.75
N ALA A 391 -38.54 -17.79 17.65
CA ALA A 391 -39.21 -17.86 16.35
C ALA A 391 -38.21 -18.11 15.20
N THR A 392 -38.47 -19.22 14.53
CA THR A 392 -37.84 -19.81 13.36
C THR A 392 -37.98 -18.96 12.10
N VAL A 393 -36.90 -18.90 11.30
CA VAL A 393 -36.85 -18.35 9.93
C VAL A 393 -37.56 -19.28 8.94
N PRO A 394 -38.46 -18.78 8.07
CA PRO A 394 -38.82 -19.45 6.83
C PRO A 394 -38.22 -18.73 5.59
N ALA A 395 -37.59 -19.51 4.71
CA ALA A 395 -37.17 -19.09 3.38
C ALA A 395 -38.37 -19.02 2.40
N PRO A 396 -38.37 -18.12 1.41
CA PRO A 396 -39.22 -18.25 0.23
C PRO A 396 -38.44 -18.63 -1.04
N ALA A 397 -39.17 -19.31 -1.92
CA ALA A 397 -38.72 -20.11 -3.04
C ALA A 397 -38.60 -19.35 -4.38
N LEU A 398 -37.82 -19.93 -5.29
CA LEU A 398 -37.78 -19.60 -6.72
C LEU A 398 -39.03 -20.11 -7.46
N PRO A 399 -39.46 -19.40 -8.52
CA PRO A 399 -40.12 -20.05 -9.65
C PRO A 399 -39.35 -19.82 -10.97
N GLY A 400 -39.08 -20.92 -11.67
CA GLY A 400 -38.71 -20.93 -13.09
C GLY A 400 -39.94 -21.03 -13.99
N ALA A 401 -39.78 -20.66 -15.25
CA ALA A 401 -40.60 -21.14 -16.36
C ALA A 401 -39.83 -20.98 -17.69
N ASP A 402 -39.91 -22.04 -18.49
CA ASP A 402 -39.25 -22.28 -19.77
C ASP A 402 -39.84 -21.49 -20.97
N THR A 403 -39.05 -21.53 -22.06
CA THR A 403 -39.10 -20.94 -23.40
C THR A 403 -40.19 -21.55 -24.34
N PRO A 404 -40.45 -21.08 -25.60
CA PRO A 404 -39.54 -21.30 -26.76
C PRO A 404 -39.57 -20.29 -27.96
N ASP A 405 -38.44 -20.25 -28.66
CA ASP A 405 -38.16 -20.24 -30.12
C ASP A 405 -38.64 -19.17 -31.16
N ALA A 406 -37.61 -18.79 -31.95
CA ALA A 406 -37.48 -18.79 -33.42
C ALA A 406 -37.67 -17.51 -34.27
N ASP A 407 -36.54 -17.19 -34.93
CA ASP A 407 -36.33 -16.74 -36.32
C ASP A 407 -36.82 -15.37 -36.82
N GLY A 408 -35.86 -14.56 -37.30
CA GLY A 408 -36.16 -13.42 -38.17
C GLY A 408 -35.02 -12.43 -38.42
N ASP A 409 -34.14 -12.77 -39.37
CA ASP A 409 -33.40 -11.84 -40.24
C ASP A 409 -32.10 -11.16 -39.76
N MET A 410 -31.07 -12.00 -39.74
CA MET A 410 -29.66 -11.64 -39.96
C MET A 410 -29.42 -11.41 -41.46
N SER A 411 -29.74 -10.24 -42.03
CA SER A 411 -29.27 -9.84 -43.38
C SER A 411 -29.46 -8.35 -43.70
N ARG A 412 -29.07 -7.42 -42.80
CA ARG A 412 -28.96 -6.00 -43.21
C ARG A 412 -27.98 -5.09 -42.47
N HIS A 413 -27.07 -5.64 -41.68
CA HIS A 413 -26.01 -4.86 -40.99
C HIS A 413 -24.62 -5.49 -41.14
N LEU A 414 -24.34 -6.11 -42.29
CA LEU A 414 -23.03 -6.64 -42.67
C LEU A 414 -22.51 -6.08 -44.01
N ALA A 415 -23.08 -4.98 -44.50
CA ALA A 415 -22.66 -4.34 -45.75
C ALA A 415 -21.94 -2.99 -45.59
N ASP A 416 -21.88 -2.37 -44.40
CA ASP A 416 -21.30 -1.03 -44.22
C ASP A 416 -20.05 -0.96 -43.33
N PHE A 417 -19.45 -2.10 -42.97
CA PHE A 417 -18.18 -2.12 -42.18
C PHE A 417 -16.94 -2.50 -43.00
N ARG A 418 -17.07 -2.60 -44.33
CA ARG A 418 -15.98 -3.03 -45.23
C ARG A 418 -15.39 -1.92 -46.12
N THR A 419 -15.74 -0.65 -45.90
CA THR A 419 -15.41 0.39 -46.89
C THR A 419 -14.65 1.59 -46.34
N ASN A 420 -14.05 1.56 -45.13
CA ASN A 420 -13.14 2.63 -44.68
C ASN A 420 -11.98 2.17 -43.77
N LEU A 421 -11.43 0.98 -44.05
CA LEU A 421 -10.22 0.48 -43.41
C LEU A 421 -8.85 1.05 -43.92
N PRO A 422 -8.73 1.94 -44.93
CA PRO A 422 -7.40 2.45 -45.34
C PRO A 422 -7.08 3.90 -44.93
N ILE A 423 -7.60 4.44 -43.81
CA ILE A 423 -7.20 5.79 -43.31
C ILE A 423 -6.48 5.74 -41.95
N ALA A 424 -6.66 4.69 -41.14
CA ALA A 424 -5.96 4.54 -39.86
C ALA A 424 -4.50 4.05 -39.99
N LEU A 425 -4.07 3.63 -41.19
CA LEU A 425 -2.73 3.09 -41.47
C LEU A 425 -1.83 4.03 -42.30
N SER A 426 -2.25 5.27 -42.56
CA SER A 426 -1.47 6.25 -43.35
C SER A 426 -1.05 7.51 -42.59
N VAL A 427 -1.19 7.55 -41.26
CA VAL A 427 -0.74 8.70 -40.43
C VAL A 427 0.70 8.54 -39.93
N PHE A 428 1.35 7.40 -40.15
CA PHE A 428 2.72 7.13 -39.68
C PHE A 428 3.75 6.83 -40.78
N ALA A 429 3.51 7.32 -42.00
CA ALA A 429 4.47 7.21 -43.10
C ALA A 429 5.42 8.44 -43.16
N GLU A 430 6.50 8.36 -42.36
CA GLU A 430 7.87 8.92 -42.51
C GLU A 430 8.14 10.45 -42.47
N PRO A 431 9.39 10.91 -42.23
CA PRO A 431 10.35 10.54 -41.17
C PRO A 431 10.97 11.80 -40.52
N SER A 432 10.97 11.91 -39.18
CA SER A 432 11.88 12.84 -38.48
C SER A 432 12.04 12.44 -37.01
N GLY A 433 12.68 11.30 -36.78
CA GLY A 433 13.17 10.93 -35.45
C GLY A 433 14.56 11.52 -35.22
N THR A 434 14.83 11.97 -34.01
CA THR A 434 16.20 12.10 -33.52
C THR A 434 16.88 10.73 -33.68
N PRO A 435 18.04 10.63 -34.34
CA PRO A 435 18.62 9.33 -34.65
C PRO A 435 18.91 8.57 -33.36
N THR A 436 18.62 7.28 -33.35
CA THR A 436 18.97 6.39 -32.24
C THR A 436 20.48 6.40 -32.02
N ARG A 437 20.94 6.04 -30.81
CA ARG A 437 22.38 5.98 -30.52
C ARG A 437 23.11 5.03 -31.47
N GLU A 438 22.43 3.96 -31.91
CA GLU A 438 22.94 2.96 -32.85
C GLU A 438 23.05 3.53 -34.27
N GLU A 439 22.03 4.27 -34.73
CA GLU A 439 22.08 5.03 -35.99
C GLU A 439 23.15 6.12 -35.98
N LEU A 440 23.38 6.78 -34.83
CA LEU A 440 24.48 7.73 -34.66
C LEU A 440 25.84 7.03 -34.70
N ARG A 441 25.96 5.85 -34.09
CA ARG A 441 27.19 5.04 -34.09
C ARG A 441 27.55 4.61 -35.51
N GLU A 442 26.60 4.04 -36.24
CA GLU A 442 26.79 3.64 -37.65
C GLU A 442 27.14 4.84 -38.54
N ARG A 443 26.51 6.00 -38.32
CA ARG A 443 26.82 7.22 -39.07
C ARG A 443 28.21 7.78 -38.77
N LEU A 444 28.67 7.70 -37.53
CA LEU A 444 30.01 8.13 -37.11
C LEU A 444 31.08 7.20 -37.69
N GLU A 445 30.86 5.88 -37.60
CA GLU A 445 31.75 4.86 -38.19
C GLU A 445 31.84 5.00 -39.71
N ALA A 446 30.72 5.27 -40.39
CA ALA A 446 30.69 5.49 -41.84
C ALA A 446 31.44 6.76 -42.29
N HIS A 447 31.73 7.69 -41.38
CA HIS A 447 32.52 8.89 -41.65
C HIS A 447 33.95 8.81 -41.07
N GLU A 448 34.40 7.60 -40.70
CA GLU A 448 35.73 7.35 -40.10
C GLU A 448 35.97 8.13 -38.79
N VAL A 449 34.90 8.50 -38.08
CA VAL A 449 34.97 9.13 -36.76
C VAL A 449 34.75 8.06 -35.70
N ASP A 450 35.67 7.97 -34.73
CA ASP A 450 35.52 7.03 -33.61
C ASP A 450 34.31 7.42 -32.75
N PRO A 451 33.25 6.59 -32.70
CA PRO A 451 32.05 6.91 -31.94
C PRO A 451 32.29 7.02 -30.44
N ASP A 452 33.33 6.36 -29.92
CA ASP A 452 33.63 6.30 -28.49
C ASP A 452 34.34 7.58 -27.99
N GLU A 453 34.84 8.45 -28.89
CA GLU A 453 35.33 9.79 -28.55
C GLU A 453 34.19 10.83 -28.39
N ILE A 454 33.05 10.63 -29.05
CA ILE A 454 31.96 11.63 -29.14
C ILE A 454 30.72 11.21 -28.34
N LEU A 455 30.38 9.92 -28.29
CA LEU A 455 29.22 9.41 -27.56
C LEU A 455 29.63 9.12 -26.10
N PRO A 456 28.91 9.65 -25.09
CA PRO A 456 29.24 9.38 -23.69
C PRO A 456 29.16 7.87 -23.42
N PRO A 457 30.11 7.26 -22.70
CA PRO A 457 30.14 5.82 -22.50
C PRO A 457 28.81 5.30 -21.93
N LEU A 458 28.39 4.10 -22.37
CA LEU A 458 27.28 3.40 -21.74
C LEU A 458 27.70 3.10 -20.30
N GLU A 459 27.06 3.76 -19.33
CA GLU A 459 27.18 3.37 -17.93
C GLU A 459 26.53 1.99 -17.77
N ILE A 460 27.31 0.94 -18.01
CA ILE A 460 27.10 -0.33 -17.33
C ILE A 460 27.55 -0.03 -15.91
N GLU A 461 26.59 0.24 -15.01
CA GLU A 461 26.89 0.29 -13.57
C GLU A 461 27.57 -1.04 -13.22
N GLU A 462 28.90 -1.02 -13.08
CA GLU A 462 29.59 -2.09 -12.38
C GLU A 462 28.90 -2.22 -11.02
N PRO A 463 28.55 -3.44 -10.59
CA PRO A 463 27.93 -3.61 -9.28
C PRO A 463 28.84 -2.93 -8.26
N PRO A 464 28.30 -2.08 -7.37
CA PRO A 464 29.10 -1.32 -6.43
C PRO A 464 30.05 -2.27 -5.70
N PRO A 465 31.31 -1.84 -5.44
CA PRO A 465 32.30 -2.67 -4.78
C PRO A 465 31.67 -3.23 -3.51
N GLU A 466 31.60 -4.57 -3.43
CA GLU A 466 30.95 -5.38 -2.40
C GLU A 466 30.46 -4.52 -1.22
N LEU A 467 29.30 -3.87 -1.42
CA LEU A 467 28.55 -3.30 -0.32
C LEU A 467 28.35 -4.49 0.59
N VAL A 468 28.88 -4.42 1.82
CA VAL A 468 28.51 -5.35 2.89
C VAL A 468 27.01 -5.51 2.75
N GLU A 469 26.55 -6.70 2.32
CA GLU A 469 25.13 -6.97 2.06
C GLU A 469 24.36 -6.26 3.16
N PRO A 470 23.44 -5.33 2.90
CA PRO A 470 22.86 -4.49 3.94
C PRO A 470 22.32 -5.44 5.01
N PRO A 471 23.03 -5.62 6.13
CA PRO A 471 23.02 -6.92 6.77
C PRO A 471 21.79 -6.91 7.61
N SER A 472 20.72 -7.52 7.09
CA SER A 472 19.43 -7.51 7.74
C SER A 472 18.91 -6.12 8.14
N LEU A 473 19.62 -5.00 7.86
CA LEU A 473 19.59 -3.67 8.52
C LEU A 473 18.53 -2.73 7.96
N LEU A 474 18.04 -2.97 6.73
CA LEU A 474 16.83 -2.32 6.22
C LEU A 474 15.57 -3.06 6.70
N ARG A 475 15.65 -4.39 6.85
CA ARG A 475 14.67 -5.20 7.60
C ARG A 475 14.73 -4.87 9.09
N LEU A 476 15.91 -4.62 9.65
CA LEU A 476 16.19 -4.24 11.03
C LEU A 476 15.85 -2.79 11.25
N ALA A 477 15.95 -1.90 10.26
CA ALA A 477 15.41 -0.56 10.34
C ALA A 477 13.89 -0.62 10.26
N ALA A 478 13.26 -1.54 9.52
CA ALA A 478 11.81 -1.80 9.57
C ALA A 478 11.34 -2.47 10.89
N ILE A 479 12.17 -3.32 11.49
CA ILE A 479 11.94 -4.02 12.78
C ILE A 479 12.28 -3.11 13.98
N VAL A 480 13.28 -2.23 13.87
CA VAL A 480 13.62 -1.15 14.81
C VAL A 480 12.68 0.03 14.61
N ARG A 481 12.14 0.27 13.40
CA ARG A 481 10.95 1.13 13.12
C ARG A 481 9.71 0.62 13.85
N ARG A 482 9.66 -0.67 14.21
CA ARG A 482 8.64 -1.28 15.09
C ARG A 482 8.97 -1.16 16.59
N LYS A 483 10.19 -0.70 16.95
CA LYS A 483 10.69 -0.51 18.33
C LYS A 483 10.62 0.95 18.84
N LEU A 484 9.90 1.86 18.17
CA LEU A 484 9.54 3.17 18.73
C LEU A 484 8.05 3.20 19.13
N TRP A 485 7.83 2.73 20.37
CA TRP A 485 6.86 3.24 21.35
C TRP A 485 5.37 3.37 21.00
N LYS A 486 4.63 2.26 21.10
CA LYS A 486 3.50 2.05 22.05
C LYS A 486 3.40 0.54 22.38
N PRO A 487 2.90 0.16 23.57
CA PRO A 487 3.09 -1.19 24.10
C PRO A 487 2.35 -2.22 23.24
N PHE A 488 2.90 -3.44 23.11
CA PHE A 488 2.15 -4.58 22.56
C PHE A 488 1.16 -5.10 23.59
N THR A 489 0.63 -4.24 24.46
CA THR A 489 -0.34 -4.59 25.49
C THR A 489 -1.75 -4.39 24.94
N ASP A 490 -2.66 -5.29 25.28
CA ASP A 490 -4.09 -5.23 24.92
C ASP A 490 -4.37 -5.13 23.40
N LEU A 491 -3.47 -5.66 22.55
CA LEU A 491 -3.63 -5.68 21.09
C LEU A 491 -4.20 -7.01 20.59
N ASP A 492 -4.96 -6.96 19.50
CA ASP A 492 -5.30 -8.15 18.72
C ASP A 492 -4.21 -8.44 17.69
N LEU A 493 -3.48 -9.54 17.91
CA LEU A 493 -2.38 -10.07 17.11
C LEU A 493 -2.67 -11.52 16.67
N THR A 494 -3.95 -11.89 16.61
CA THR A 494 -4.40 -13.22 16.22
C THR A 494 -3.83 -13.60 14.84
N GLY A 495 -3.21 -14.79 14.73
CA GLY A 495 -2.64 -15.30 13.48
C GLY A 495 -1.35 -14.62 13.00
N ALA A 496 -0.75 -13.73 13.80
CA ALA A 496 0.36 -12.90 13.33
C ALA A 496 1.66 -13.71 13.01
N PRO A 497 2.33 -13.47 11.85
CA PRO A 497 3.44 -14.30 11.37
C PRO A 497 4.83 -13.78 11.81
N TYR A 498 5.14 -13.83 13.10
CA TYR A 498 6.39 -13.32 13.69
C TYR A 498 7.52 -14.36 13.77
N ARG A 499 8.04 -14.87 12.65
CA ARG A 499 9.10 -15.90 12.68
C ARG A 499 10.51 -15.31 12.72
N LYS A 500 11.41 -15.94 13.50
CA LYS A 500 12.87 -15.66 13.55
C LYS A 500 13.26 -14.20 13.86
N LEU A 501 12.44 -13.51 14.65
CA LEU A 501 12.66 -12.13 15.07
C LEU A 501 13.37 -12.05 16.43
N ASP A 502 14.08 -10.94 16.69
CA ASP A 502 14.53 -10.59 18.05
C ASP A 502 13.55 -9.58 18.67
N LEU A 503 12.73 -10.10 19.59
CA LEU A 503 11.71 -9.39 20.34
C LEU A 503 12.11 -9.25 21.82
N SER A 504 13.38 -9.43 22.16
CA SER A 504 13.84 -9.38 23.55
C SER A 504 13.39 -8.10 24.26
N GLY A 505 12.80 -8.25 25.45
CA GLY A 505 12.34 -7.15 26.30
C GLY A 505 10.98 -6.52 25.93
N VAL A 506 10.22 -7.10 25.00
CA VAL A 506 8.91 -6.56 24.60
C VAL A 506 7.82 -6.94 25.61
N ASP A 507 6.89 -6.01 25.87
CA ASP A 507 5.71 -6.20 26.71
C ASP A 507 4.45 -6.46 25.86
N PHE A 508 3.93 -7.68 25.98
CA PHE A 508 2.74 -8.25 25.34
C PHE A 508 1.56 -8.42 26.31
N SER A 509 1.57 -7.79 27.48
CA SER A 509 0.57 -8.04 28.52
C SER A 509 -0.87 -7.79 28.04
N GLY A 510 -1.80 -8.70 28.32
CA GLY A 510 -3.21 -8.58 27.92
C GLY A 510 -3.52 -8.76 26.41
N SER A 511 -2.51 -8.96 25.55
CA SER A 511 -2.74 -9.10 24.11
C SER A 511 -3.32 -10.44 23.69
N ARG A 512 -4.05 -10.46 22.57
CA ARG A 512 -4.58 -11.67 21.92
C ARG A 512 -3.61 -12.13 20.82
N LEU A 513 -2.92 -13.23 21.06
CA LEU A 513 -1.96 -13.88 20.16
C LEU A 513 -2.44 -15.27 19.72
N THR A 514 -3.74 -15.52 19.73
CA THR A 514 -4.32 -16.79 19.31
C THR A 514 -3.84 -17.15 17.90
N ASP A 515 -3.39 -18.39 17.67
CA ASP A 515 -2.85 -18.86 16.38
C ASP A 515 -1.61 -18.09 15.83
N ALA A 516 -0.98 -17.20 16.59
CA ALA A 516 0.20 -16.46 16.15
C ALA A 516 1.43 -17.37 15.96
N ASP A 517 2.28 -17.09 14.97
CA ASP A 517 3.49 -17.88 14.71
C ASP A 517 4.76 -17.11 15.09
N LEU A 518 5.31 -17.45 16.26
CA LEU A 518 6.53 -16.91 16.84
C LEU A 518 7.75 -17.81 16.63
N SER A 519 7.69 -18.78 15.73
CA SER A 519 8.73 -19.81 15.59
C SER A 519 10.12 -19.24 15.27
N GLY A 520 11.13 -19.66 16.03
CA GLY A 520 12.52 -19.24 15.85
C GLY A 520 12.90 -17.88 16.45
N CYS A 521 11.99 -17.21 17.15
CA CYS A 521 12.23 -15.90 17.75
C CYS A 521 13.13 -15.93 19.00
N VAL A 522 13.81 -14.82 19.26
CA VAL A 522 14.45 -14.49 20.54
C VAL A 522 13.47 -13.62 21.33
N LEU A 523 12.90 -14.19 22.38
CA LEU A 523 11.89 -13.59 23.26
C LEU A 523 12.46 -13.35 24.67
N THR A 524 13.77 -13.19 24.78
CA THR A 524 14.44 -13.12 26.09
C THR A 524 13.98 -11.89 26.86
N GLY A 525 13.48 -12.08 28.08
CA GLY A 525 13.02 -10.96 28.93
C GLY A 525 11.69 -10.31 28.51
N CYS A 526 10.88 -10.96 27.66
CA CYS A 526 9.54 -10.44 27.32
C CYS A 526 8.54 -10.57 28.46
N VAL A 527 7.46 -9.79 28.42
CA VAL A 527 6.33 -9.90 29.36
C VAL A 527 5.09 -10.30 28.55
N PHE A 528 4.39 -11.36 28.94
CA PHE A 528 3.16 -11.88 28.31
C PHE A 528 2.04 -11.99 29.36
N ASP A 529 2.08 -11.17 30.41
CA ASP A 529 1.20 -11.33 31.56
C ASP A 529 -0.26 -11.06 31.14
N GLY A 530 -1.17 -12.00 31.40
CA GLY A 530 -2.58 -11.91 31.00
C GLY A 530 -2.85 -12.05 29.50
N ALA A 531 -1.85 -12.37 28.67
CA ALA A 531 -2.03 -12.52 27.22
C ALA A 531 -2.75 -13.83 26.85
N THR A 532 -3.52 -13.84 25.75
CA THR A 532 -4.12 -15.06 25.18
C THR A 532 -3.20 -15.64 24.11
N LEU A 533 -2.55 -16.77 24.37
CA LEU A 533 -1.61 -17.46 23.46
C LEU A 533 -2.17 -18.80 22.95
N ASP A 534 -3.49 -18.97 22.99
CA ASP A 534 -4.19 -20.18 22.53
C ASP A 534 -3.75 -20.59 21.11
N ARG A 535 -3.26 -21.83 20.94
CA ARG A 535 -2.71 -22.38 19.69
C ARG A 535 -1.52 -21.60 19.07
N ALA A 536 -0.86 -20.70 19.79
CA ALA A 536 0.31 -19.99 19.26
C ALA A 536 1.52 -20.93 19.06
N ARG A 537 2.41 -20.59 18.12
CA ARG A 537 3.59 -21.40 17.74
C ARG A 537 4.90 -20.79 18.24
N PHE A 538 5.55 -21.47 19.17
CA PHE A 538 6.85 -21.11 19.77
C PHE A 538 7.95 -22.10 19.35
N THR A 539 7.84 -22.74 18.20
CA THR A 539 8.80 -23.79 17.81
C THR A 539 10.20 -23.18 17.61
N LYS A 540 11.23 -23.72 18.28
CA LYS A 540 12.63 -23.25 18.25
C LYS A 540 12.86 -21.82 18.76
N THR A 541 12.04 -21.32 19.68
CA THR A 541 12.22 -19.98 20.27
C THR A 541 13.20 -19.95 21.46
N GLU A 542 13.74 -18.78 21.76
CA GLU A 542 14.56 -18.49 22.94
C GLU A 542 13.86 -17.46 23.83
N ALA A 543 13.00 -17.94 24.72
CA ALA A 543 12.16 -17.15 25.62
C ALA A 543 12.68 -17.10 27.05
N SER A 544 14.00 -17.25 27.26
CA SER A 544 14.57 -17.19 28.61
C SER A 544 14.27 -15.88 29.34
N ARG A 545 14.01 -15.94 30.65
CA ARG A 545 13.66 -14.80 31.51
C ARG A 545 12.37 -14.06 31.12
N ALA A 546 11.49 -14.68 30.33
CA ALA A 546 10.19 -14.09 30.01
C ALA A 546 9.16 -14.30 31.14
N SER A 547 8.15 -13.44 31.22
CA SER A 547 7.02 -13.56 32.15
C SER A 547 5.75 -13.95 31.39
N PHE A 548 4.98 -14.90 31.90
CA PHE A 548 3.71 -15.39 31.33
C PHE A 548 2.60 -15.42 32.39
N ARG A 549 2.61 -14.52 33.38
CA ARG A 549 1.69 -14.65 34.53
C ARG A 549 0.24 -14.48 34.10
N GLY A 550 -0.64 -15.43 34.43
CA GLY A 550 -2.05 -15.36 34.06
C GLY A 550 -2.32 -15.43 32.55
N ALA A 551 -1.34 -15.81 31.73
CA ALA A 551 -1.51 -15.95 30.29
C ALA A 551 -2.27 -17.25 29.95
N ASP A 552 -3.13 -17.24 28.93
CA ASP A 552 -3.76 -18.47 28.43
C ASP A 552 -2.83 -19.17 27.43
N LEU A 553 -2.20 -20.27 27.85
CA LEU A 553 -1.28 -21.06 27.03
C LEU A 553 -1.92 -22.31 26.40
N THR A 554 -3.25 -22.36 26.31
CA THR A 554 -3.99 -23.51 25.76
C THR A 554 -3.47 -23.91 24.37
N GLU A 555 -3.15 -25.18 24.16
CA GLU A 555 -2.64 -25.71 22.89
C GLU A 555 -1.37 -25.01 22.31
N LEU A 556 -0.59 -24.30 23.14
CA LEU A 556 0.67 -23.67 22.72
C LEU A 556 1.67 -24.70 22.17
N GLN A 557 2.20 -24.44 20.97
CA GLN A 557 3.15 -25.32 20.30
C GLN A 557 4.61 -24.88 20.53
N ALA A 558 5.27 -25.40 21.56
CA ALA A 558 6.62 -24.96 21.98
C ALA A 558 7.77 -25.95 21.63
N GLY A 559 7.70 -26.64 20.49
CA GLY A 559 8.70 -27.65 20.11
C GLY A 559 10.13 -27.08 19.99
N ASN A 560 11.08 -27.58 20.78
CA ASN A 560 12.46 -27.07 20.86
C ASN A 560 12.59 -25.60 21.32
N ALA A 561 11.60 -25.06 22.02
CA ALA A 561 11.70 -23.75 22.67
C ALA A 561 12.58 -23.82 23.94
N ARG A 562 13.18 -22.69 24.31
CA ARG A 562 13.88 -22.51 25.59
C ARG A 562 13.18 -21.46 26.43
N PHE A 563 12.93 -21.78 27.70
CA PHE A 563 12.26 -20.91 28.68
C PHE A 563 13.08 -20.78 29.97
N ALA A 564 14.41 -20.81 29.91
CA ALA A 564 15.23 -20.80 31.11
C ALA A 564 14.93 -19.55 31.95
N GLU A 565 14.73 -19.70 33.26
CA GLU A 565 14.42 -18.59 34.18
C GLU A 565 13.13 -17.81 33.85
N SER A 566 12.20 -18.40 33.09
CA SER A 566 10.89 -17.77 32.80
C SER A 566 9.89 -18.02 33.91
N VAL A 567 8.87 -17.15 34.03
CA VAL A 567 7.84 -17.22 35.06
C VAL A 567 6.48 -17.55 34.46
N PHE A 568 5.73 -18.46 35.09
CA PHE A 568 4.45 -18.99 34.60
C PHE A 568 3.34 -18.97 35.68
N ASP A 569 3.41 -18.05 36.65
CA ASP A 569 2.46 -18.03 37.76
C ASP A 569 1.02 -17.79 37.24
N GLY A 570 0.13 -18.79 37.38
CA GLY A 570 -1.27 -18.69 36.94
C GLY A 570 -1.50 -18.82 35.44
N ALA A 571 -0.48 -19.24 34.67
CA ALA A 571 -0.55 -19.51 33.24
C ALA A 571 -1.13 -20.90 32.89
#